data_AF-A0A6G3XZV3-F1
#
_entry.id   AF-A0A6G3XZV3-F1
#
_cell.length_a   1.000
_cell.length_b   1.000
_cell.length_c   1.000
_cell.angle_alpha   90.00
_cell.angle_beta   90.00
_cell.angle_gamma   90.00
#
_symmetry.space_group_name_H-M   'P 1'
#
loop_
_entity.id
_entity.type
_entity.pdbx_description
1 polymer ?
#
loop_
_entity_poly.entity_id
_entity_poly.type
_entity_poly.pdbx_seq_one_letter_code
_entity_poly.pdbx_strand_id
1 'polypeptide(L)'
;MGGFGALKYAAKYYGHFASVSSHSGPASLRRDAGLVTHWANLSSAAVELGGATVYGAPLWDEARVSADNPVQRVESYRNKRVFLAAGTSPDPVNWFDTVNETQVLAGQREFRARLGAAGIGHEWHEVPGGHFVRPDLFQRDLDGIVARLRKA
;
A
#
# COMPACT_ATOMS: atom_id res chain seq x y z
N MET A 1 6.94 -3.65 3.07
CA MET A 1 7.08 -2.18 3.18
C MET A 1 7.05 -1.42 1.85
N GLY A 2 7.71 -1.90 0.78
CA GLY A 2 7.82 -1.15 -0.49
C GLY A 2 6.49 -0.71 -1.13
N GLY A 3 5.46 -1.57 -1.13
CA GLY A 3 4.16 -1.22 -1.73
C GLY A 3 3.44 -0.05 -1.07
N PHE A 4 3.45 0.04 0.27
CA PHE A 4 2.91 1.22 0.97
C PHE A 4 3.70 2.49 0.65
N GLY A 5 5.03 2.40 0.66
CA GLY A 5 5.88 3.54 0.29
C GLY A 5 5.56 4.07 -1.10
N ALA A 6 5.39 3.18 -2.09
CA ALA A 6 5.01 3.55 -3.45
C ALA A 6 3.66 4.27 -3.48
N LEU A 7 2.63 3.73 -2.82
CA LEU A 7 1.31 4.38 -2.73
C LEU A 7 1.40 5.75 -2.05
N LYS A 8 2.05 5.83 -0.88
CA LYS A 8 2.26 7.07 -0.12
C LYS A 8 2.95 8.14 -0.96
N TYR A 9 4.06 7.81 -1.62
CA TYR A 9 4.81 8.78 -2.41
C TYR A 9 4.06 9.20 -3.69
N ALA A 10 3.35 8.28 -4.33
CA ALA A 10 2.51 8.61 -5.48
C ALA A 10 1.36 9.58 -5.11
N ALA A 11 0.80 9.46 -3.91
CA ALA A 11 -0.21 10.38 -3.41
C ALA A 11 0.37 11.73 -2.99
N LYS A 12 1.51 11.73 -2.29
CA LYS A 12 2.16 12.96 -1.79
C LYS A 12 2.73 13.80 -2.92
N TYR A 13 3.42 13.16 -3.87
CA TYR A 13 4.04 13.79 -5.02
C TYR A 13 3.23 13.52 -6.29
N TYR A 14 1.95 13.90 -6.27
CA TYR A 14 0.94 13.57 -7.28
C TYR A 14 1.30 13.96 -8.72
N GLY A 15 2.27 14.85 -8.96
CA GLY A 15 2.76 15.20 -10.30
C GLY A 15 3.93 14.36 -10.83
N HIS A 16 4.59 13.55 -9.99
CA HIS A 16 5.93 13.01 -10.29
C HIS A 16 5.92 11.57 -10.82
N PHE A 17 4.83 10.84 -10.60
CA PHE A 17 4.73 9.42 -10.94
C PHE A 17 3.68 9.18 -12.03
N ALA A 18 4.08 8.56 -13.15
CA ALA A 18 3.15 8.13 -14.20
C ALA A 18 2.52 6.75 -13.90
N SER A 19 3.19 5.93 -13.08
CA SER A 19 2.79 4.59 -12.67
C SER A 19 3.10 4.37 -11.20
N VAL A 20 2.27 3.59 -10.50
CA VAL A 20 2.50 3.14 -9.13
C VAL A 20 2.06 1.68 -8.99
N SER A 21 2.89 0.90 -8.32
CA SER A 21 2.67 -0.53 -8.10
C SER A 21 2.83 -0.87 -6.63
N SER A 22 1.88 -1.61 -6.08
CA SER A 22 1.85 -2.01 -4.68
C SER A 22 1.70 -3.52 -4.56
N HIS A 23 2.83 -4.18 -4.33
CA HIS A 23 2.89 -5.61 -3.99
C HIS A 23 2.84 -5.76 -2.48
N SER A 24 1.75 -6.33 -1.98
CA SER A 24 1.45 -6.56 -0.57
C SER A 24 1.70 -5.33 0.33
N GLY A 25 1.41 -4.15 -0.22
CA GLY A 25 1.46 -2.88 0.51
C GLY A 25 0.09 -2.56 1.12
N PRO A 26 0.02 -2.18 2.42
CA PRO A 26 -1.22 -1.68 2.99
C PRO A 26 -1.63 -0.37 2.32
N ALA A 27 -2.92 -0.23 2.03
CA ALA A 27 -3.47 0.98 1.40
C ALA A 27 -4.40 1.78 2.33
N SER A 28 -4.65 1.27 3.55
CA SER A 28 -5.55 1.89 4.52
C SER A 28 -4.90 1.91 5.90
N LEU A 29 -4.53 3.11 6.36
CA LEU A 29 -3.86 3.31 7.66
C LEU A 29 -4.82 3.31 8.85
N ARG A 30 -6.11 3.59 8.62
CA ARG A 30 -7.13 3.73 9.68
C ARG A 30 -8.01 2.51 9.86
N ARG A 31 -7.99 1.61 8.87
CA ARG A 31 -8.79 0.40 8.88
C ARG A 31 -8.42 -0.49 10.08
N ASP A 32 -9.41 -1.18 10.64
CA ASP A 32 -9.28 -2.11 11.77
C ASP A 32 -8.57 -1.45 12.97
N ALA A 33 -9.08 -0.29 13.40
CA ALA A 33 -8.49 0.56 14.44
C ALA A 33 -7.03 0.97 14.17
N GLY A 34 -6.63 0.98 12.89
CA GLY A 34 -5.29 1.25 12.39
C GLY A 34 -4.22 0.33 12.93
N LEU A 35 -4.54 -0.96 12.99
CA LEU A 35 -3.61 -2.04 13.33
C LEU A 35 -2.28 -1.94 12.58
N VAL A 36 -2.32 -1.61 11.28
CA VAL A 36 -1.11 -1.39 10.45
C VAL A 36 -0.30 -0.18 10.93
N THR A 37 -0.95 0.91 11.31
CA THR A 37 -0.29 2.14 11.79
C THR A 37 0.34 1.93 13.17
N HIS A 38 -0.36 1.24 14.07
CA HIS A 38 0.19 0.85 15.36
C HIS A 38 1.41 -0.05 15.19
N TRP A 39 1.34 -1.03 14.29
CA TRP A 39 2.48 -1.89 13.99
C TRP A 39 3.66 -1.11 13.44
N ALA A 40 3.45 -0.20 12.47
CA ALA A 40 4.51 0.65 11.93
C ALA A 40 5.18 1.53 13.01
N ASN A 41 4.40 2.06 13.95
CA ASN A 41 4.95 2.81 15.07
C ASN A 41 5.76 1.93 16.02
N LEU A 42 5.26 0.72 16.34
CA LEU A 42 5.94 -0.21 17.26
C LEU A 42 7.25 -0.73 16.67
N SER A 43 7.24 -1.17 15.41
CA SER A 43 8.43 -1.71 14.75
C SER A 43 9.49 -0.63 14.57
N SER A 44 9.12 0.56 14.12
CA SER A 44 10.09 1.66 14.00
C SER A 44 10.61 2.14 15.35
N ALA A 45 9.78 2.22 16.39
CA ALA A 45 10.26 2.60 17.73
C ALA A 45 11.24 1.58 18.31
N ALA A 46 10.97 0.28 18.14
CA ALA A 46 11.78 -0.80 18.69
C ALA A 46 13.10 -1.02 17.94
N VAL A 47 13.12 -0.80 16.62
CA VAL A 47 14.25 -1.22 15.76
C VAL A 47 15.03 -0.04 15.18
N GLU A 48 14.38 1.05 14.81
CA GLU A 48 14.95 2.03 13.86
C GLU A 48 15.10 3.44 14.44
N LEU A 49 14.22 3.84 15.36
CA LEU A 49 14.04 5.24 15.74
C LEU A 49 14.31 5.53 17.23
N GLY A 50 14.96 4.61 17.95
CA GLY A 50 15.36 4.83 19.35
C GLY A 50 14.19 5.19 20.27
N GLY A 51 13.02 4.56 20.06
CA GLY A 51 11.79 4.84 20.80
C GLY A 51 10.85 5.88 20.16
N ALA A 52 11.25 6.56 19.09
CA ALA A 52 10.36 7.48 18.37
C ALA A 52 9.42 6.74 17.38
N THR A 53 8.33 7.40 16.99
CA THR A 53 7.27 6.79 16.16
C THR A 53 7.08 7.55 14.84
N VAL A 54 6.65 6.86 13.79
CA VAL A 54 6.45 7.44 12.45
C VAL A 54 5.22 8.33 12.40
N TYR A 55 4.13 7.91 13.05
CA TYR A 55 2.82 8.55 13.04
C TYR A 55 2.39 9.13 14.38
N GLY A 56 3.27 9.20 15.39
CA GLY A 56 2.98 9.75 16.71
C GLY A 56 2.41 8.73 17.71
N ALA A 57 2.70 8.96 18.99
CA ALA A 57 2.18 8.21 20.13
C ALA A 57 2.17 9.09 21.41
N PRO A 58 1.21 8.93 22.34
CA PRO A 58 0.09 7.98 22.31
C PRO A 58 -1.04 8.39 21.36
N LEU A 59 -1.10 9.67 20.99
CA LEU A 59 -2.01 10.20 19.97
C LEU A 59 -1.28 10.27 18.63
N TRP A 60 -2.00 10.00 17.53
CA TRP A 60 -1.43 10.11 16.20
C TRP A 60 -1.31 11.56 15.73
N ASP A 61 -0.29 11.82 14.92
CA ASP A 61 -0.23 12.97 14.03
C ASP A 61 -1.27 12.75 12.91
N GLU A 62 -2.51 13.19 13.18
CA GLU A 62 -3.65 13.00 12.30
C GLU A 62 -3.45 13.61 10.92
N ALA A 63 -2.71 14.72 10.84
CA ALA A 63 -2.36 15.36 9.57
C ALA A 63 -1.46 14.45 8.74
N ARG A 64 -0.42 13.87 9.36
CA ARG A 64 0.49 12.93 8.70
C ARG A 64 -0.21 11.63 8.31
N VAL A 65 -1.00 11.04 9.20
CA VAL A 65 -1.78 9.83 8.88
C VAL A 65 -2.69 10.10 7.68
N SER A 66 -3.42 11.21 7.66
CA SER A 66 -4.31 11.53 6.54
C SER A 66 -3.57 11.82 5.23
N ALA A 67 -2.41 12.46 5.30
CA ALA A 67 -1.57 12.75 4.13
C ALA A 67 -0.97 11.49 3.52
N ASP A 68 -0.58 10.53 4.36
CA ASP A 68 0.10 9.30 3.95
C ASP A 68 -0.86 8.12 3.68
N ASN A 69 -2.18 8.29 3.89
CA ASN A 69 -3.18 7.23 3.75
C ASN A 69 -3.79 7.16 2.33
N PRO A 70 -3.47 6.15 1.50
CA PRO A 70 -3.94 6.06 0.11
C PRO A 70 -5.46 6.13 -0.06
N VAL A 71 -6.24 5.46 0.80
CA VAL A 71 -7.72 5.50 0.76
C VAL A 71 -8.32 6.89 1.03
N GLN A 72 -7.57 7.79 1.66
CA GLN A 72 -7.97 9.19 1.88
C GLN A 72 -7.43 10.13 0.80
N ARG A 73 -6.59 9.64 -0.11
CA ARG A 73 -5.88 10.43 -1.14
C ARG A 73 -6.20 9.96 -2.56
N VAL A 74 -7.35 9.30 -2.77
CA VAL A 74 -7.77 8.65 -4.02
C VAL A 74 -7.59 9.51 -5.26
N GLU A 75 -7.98 10.79 -5.21
CA GLU A 75 -7.85 11.70 -6.36
C GLU A 75 -6.40 11.94 -6.80
N SER A 76 -5.43 11.77 -5.90
CA SER A 76 -4.01 11.91 -6.23
C SER A 76 -3.51 10.82 -7.20
N TYR A 77 -4.29 9.77 -7.44
CA TYR A 77 -3.96 8.67 -8.35
C TYR A 77 -4.53 8.85 -9.76
N ARG A 78 -5.27 9.94 -10.01
CA ARG A 78 -5.83 10.23 -11.34
C ARG A 78 -4.72 10.34 -12.39
N ASN A 79 -4.99 9.82 -13.59
CA ASN A 79 -4.07 9.76 -14.72
C ASN A 79 -2.80 8.91 -14.49
N LYS A 80 -2.71 8.14 -13.40
CA LYS A 80 -1.62 7.19 -13.18
C LYS A 80 -2.04 5.79 -13.59
N ARG A 81 -1.07 4.97 -13.99
CA ARG A 81 -1.26 3.52 -13.89
C ARG A 81 -1.22 3.14 -12.41
N VAL A 82 -2.20 2.38 -11.95
CA VAL A 82 -2.23 1.81 -10.60
C VAL A 82 -2.26 0.29 -10.71
N PHE A 83 -1.30 -0.39 -10.12
CA PHE A 83 -1.22 -1.85 -10.04
C PHE A 83 -1.20 -2.29 -8.58
N LEU A 84 -2.11 -3.20 -8.22
CA LEU A 84 -2.25 -3.73 -6.87
C LEU A 84 -2.09 -5.25 -6.90
N ALA A 85 -1.24 -5.79 -6.04
CA ALA A 85 -1.11 -7.24 -5.86
C ALA A 85 -1.11 -7.56 -4.36
N ALA A 86 -1.87 -8.58 -3.96
CA ALA A 86 -1.90 -9.09 -2.59
C ALA A 86 -2.16 -10.60 -2.56
N GLY A 87 -1.58 -11.28 -1.57
CA GLY A 87 -1.87 -12.67 -1.25
C GLY A 87 -3.28 -12.83 -0.64
N THR A 88 -3.92 -13.97 -0.87
CA THR A 88 -5.24 -14.30 -0.29
C THR A 88 -5.18 -15.17 0.95
N SER A 89 -4.03 -15.76 1.24
CA SER A 89 -3.87 -16.71 2.33
C SER A 89 -2.59 -16.40 3.08
N PRO A 90 -2.61 -16.32 4.42
CA PRO A 90 -1.39 -16.10 5.18
C PRO A 90 -0.41 -17.26 4.97
N ASP A 91 0.87 -16.95 4.81
CA ASP A 91 1.95 -17.95 4.94
C ASP A 91 2.08 -18.30 6.46
N PRO A 92 2.15 -19.59 6.89
CA PRO A 92 2.18 -19.94 8.31
C PRO A 92 3.49 -19.56 9.03
N VAL A 93 4.44 -18.94 8.34
CA VAL A 93 5.70 -18.54 8.95
C VAL A 93 5.50 -17.19 9.64
N ASN A 94 5.19 -17.27 10.93
CA ASN A 94 5.04 -16.17 11.89
C ASN A 94 3.62 -15.58 11.98
N TRP A 95 3.01 -15.73 13.16
CA TRP A 95 1.68 -15.20 13.52
C TRP A 95 1.55 -13.68 13.27
N PHE A 96 2.70 -12.98 13.27
CA PHE A 96 2.84 -11.56 12.97
C PHE A 96 2.61 -11.20 11.49
N ASP A 97 2.89 -12.10 10.54
CA ASP A 97 2.59 -11.90 9.11
C ASP A 97 1.11 -12.18 8.79
N THR A 98 0.46 -13.05 9.57
CA THR A 98 -0.96 -13.41 9.39
C THR A 98 -1.94 -12.25 9.62
N VAL A 99 -1.66 -11.43 10.65
CA VAL A 99 -2.47 -10.23 10.96
C VAL A 99 -2.23 -9.13 9.93
N ASN A 100 -1.03 -9.07 9.35
CA ASN A 100 -0.65 -8.07 8.36
C ASN A 100 -1.31 -8.38 7.00
N GLU A 101 -1.32 -9.63 6.56
CA GLU A 101 -1.75 -9.95 5.19
C GLU A 101 -3.26 -9.86 4.97
N THR A 102 -4.08 -10.30 5.93
CA THR A 102 -5.55 -10.14 5.85
C THR A 102 -5.94 -8.66 5.82
N GLN A 103 -5.27 -7.85 6.64
CA GLN A 103 -5.47 -6.39 6.69
C GLN A 103 -4.93 -5.67 5.46
N VAL A 104 -3.80 -6.11 4.91
CA VAL A 104 -3.26 -5.60 3.65
C VAL A 104 -4.24 -5.88 2.52
N LEU A 105 -4.73 -7.11 2.39
CA LEU A 105 -5.71 -7.48 1.38
C LEU A 105 -7.00 -6.68 1.56
N ALA A 106 -7.54 -6.60 2.78
CA ALA A 106 -8.76 -5.85 3.04
C ALA A 106 -8.59 -4.35 2.77
N GLY A 107 -7.42 -3.77 3.10
CA GLY A 107 -7.06 -2.40 2.78
C GLY A 107 -6.91 -2.15 1.28
N GLN A 108 -6.31 -3.08 0.53
CA GLN A 108 -6.23 -2.98 -0.94
C GLN A 108 -7.61 -3.12 -1.60
N ARG A 109 -8.47 -4.00 -1.07
CA ARG A 109 -9.87 -4.13 -1.50
C ARG A 109 -10.66 -2.84 -1.26
N GLU A 110 -10.49 -2.20 -0.10
CA GLU A 110 -11.07 -0.88 0.17
C GLU A 110 -10.56 0.16 -0.84
N PHE A 111 -9.24 0.21 -1.05
CA PHE A 111 -8.62 1.19 -1.94
C PHE A 111 -9.08 1.03 -3.39
N ARG A 112 -9.09 -0.19 -3.93
CA ARG A 112 -9.57 -0.43 -5.30
C ARG A 112 -11.06 -0.08 -5.45
N ALA A 113 -11.88 -0.35 -4.43
CA ALA A 113 -13.29 0.02 -4.46
C ALA A 113 -13.46 1.54 -4.55
N ARG A 114 -12.66 2.31 -3.80
CA ARG A 114 -12.67 3.78 -3.88
C ARG A 114 -12.12 4.31 -5.20
N LEU A 115 -11.06 3.69 -5.76
CA LEU A 115 -10.56 4.03 -7.10
C LEU A 115 -11.65 3.82 -8.16
N GLY A 116 -12.35 2.67 -8.11
CA GLY A 116 -13.47 2.36 -8.98
C GLY A 116 -14.61 3.37 -8.86
N ALA A 117 -15.01 3.71 -7.64
CA ALA A 117 -16.04 4.73 -7.39
C ALA A 117 -15.65 6.13 -7.92
N ALA A 118 -14.35 6.47 -7.96
CA ALA A 118 -13.84 7.72 -8.49
C ALA A 118 -13.57 7.69 -10.02
N GLY A 119 -13.84 6.57 -10.69
CA GLY A 119 -13.57 6.37 -12.11
C GLY A 119 -12.08 6.32 -12.47
N ILE A 120 -11.21 5.94 -11.53
CA ILE A 120 -9.76 5.86 -11.74
C ILE A 120 -9.40 4.44 -12.18
N GLY A 121 -8.81 4.33 -13.37
CA GLY A 121 -8.36 3.05 -13.93
C GLY A 121 -7.28 2.41 -13.05
N HIS A 122 -7.47 1.13 -12.73
CA HIS A 122 -6.57 0.36 -11.89
C HIS A 122 -6.62 -1.12 -12.25
N GLU A 123 -5.52 -1.81 -12.00
CA GLU A 123 -5.38 -3.25 -12.15
C GLU A 123 -5.13 -3.86 -10.77
N TRP A 124 -5.74 -5.00 -10.48
CA TRP A 124 -5.54 -5.70 -9.22
C TRP A 124 -5.44 -7.20 -9.40
N HIS A 125 -4.62 -7.83 -8.56
CA HIS A 125 -4.42 -9.28 -8.51
C HIS A 125 -4.50 -9.76 -7.07
N GLU A 126 -5.39 -10.72 -6.83
CA GLU A 126 -5.48 -11.45 -5.57
C GLU A 126 -5.06 -12.88 -5.86
N VAL A 127 -3.92 -13.31 -5.31
CA VAL A 127 -3.35 -14.63 -5.63
C VAL A 127 -3.24 -15.52 -4.41
N PRO A 128 -3.44 -16.85 -4.55
CA PRO A 128 -3.24 -17.79 -3.44
C PRO A 128 -1.85 -17.70 -2.81
N GLY A 129 -1.79 -17.95 -1.51
CA GLY A 129 -0.57 -17.93 -0.70
C GLY A 129 -0.23 -16.54 -0.14
N GLY A 130 0.88 -16.49 0.59
CA GLY A 130 1.24 -15.31 1.38
C GLY A 130 2.28 -14.39 0.73
N HIS A 131 3.10 -13.77 1.59
CA HIS A 131 4.02 -12.68 1.25
C HIS A 131 5.32 -13.13 0.55
N PHE A 132 5.25 -13.47 -0.73
CA PHE A 132 6.42 -13.75 -1.56
C PHE A 132 6.33 -13.12 -2.96
N VAL A 133 7.49 -12.90 -3.59
CA VAL A 133 7.55 -12.34 -4.95
C VAL A 133 6.96 -13.34 -5.94
N ARG A 134 5.95 -12.91 -6.70
CA ARG A 134 5.35 -13.68 -7.80
C ARG A 134 5.98 -13.21 -9.12
N PRO A 135 6.87 -14.00 -9.77
CA PRO A 135 7.61 -13.54 -10.94
C PRO A 135 6.70 -13.15 -12.13
N ASP A 136 5.59 -13.86 -12.31
CA ASP A 136 4.60 -13.61 -13.35
C ASP A 136 3.88 -12.27 -13.16
N LEU A 137 3.43 -11.96 -11.94
CA LEU A 137 2.84 -10.66 -11.63
C LEU A 137 3.86 -9.53 -11.72
N PHE A 138 5.12 -9.80 -11.34
CA PHE A 138 6.18 -8.82 -11.45
C PHE A 138 6.51 -8.49 -12.91
N GLN A 139 6.59 -9.51 -13.79
CA GLN A 139 6.78 -9.29 -15.22
C GLN A 139 5.63 -8.47 -15.81
N ARG A 140 4.38 -8.81 -15.48
CA ARG A 140 3.19 -8.08 -15.94
C ARG A 140 3.16 -6.63 -15.45
N ASP A 141 3.59 -6.40 -14.21
CA ASP A 141 3.74 -5.06 -13.66
C ASP A 141 4.79 -4.26 -14.45
N LEU A 142 5.97 -4.84 -14.68
CA LEU A 142 7.04 -4.24 -15.47
C LEU A 142 6.59 -3.88 -16.88
N ASP A 143 5.90 -4.79 -17.58
CA ASP A 143 5.38 -4.52 -18.93
C ASP A 143 4.39 -3.34 -18.91
N GLY A 144 3.51 -3.28 -17.90
CA GLY A 144 2.58 -2.17 -17.72
C GLY A 144 3.28 -0.84 -17.38
N ILE A 145 4.36 -0.88 -16.59
CA ILE A 145 5.19 0.30 -16.31
C ILE A 145 5.82 0.80 -17.61
N VAL A 146 6.47 -0.08 -18.38
CA VAL A 146 7.12 0.25 -19.66
C VAL A 146 6.10 0.82 -20.65
N ALA A 147 4.90 0.25 -20.73
CA ALA A 147 3.83 0.76 -21.59
C ALA A 147 3.33 2.17 -21.18
N ARG A 148 3.39 2.50 -19.88
CA ARG A 148 2.97 3.81 -19.37
C ARG A 148 4.03 4.89 -19.51
N LEU A 149 5.31 4.49 -19.40
CA LEU A 149 6.45 5.36 -19.62
C LEU A 149 6.54 5.70 -21.10
N ARG A 150 6.41 6.98 -21.43
CA ARG A 150 6.68 7.47 -22.79
C ARG A 150 8.18 7.70 -22.92
N LYS A 151 8.73 7.51 -24.12
CA LYS A 151 10.07 8.03 -24.43
C LYS A 151 10.09 9.52 -24.09
N ALA A 152 11.10 9.93 -23.32
CA ALA A 152 11.37 11.32 -23.02
C ALA A 152 11.80 12.07 -24.29
#